data_AF-A0A941XBY7-F1
#
_entry.id   AF-A0A941XBY7-F1
#
_cell.length_a   1.000
_cell.length_b   1.000
_cell.length_c   1.000
_cell.angle_alpha   90.00
_cell.angle_beta   90.00
_cell.angle_gamma   90.00
#
_symmetry.space_group_name_H-M   'P 1'
#
loop_
_entity.id
_entity.type
_entity.pdbx_description
1 polymer ?
#
loop_
_entity_poly.entity_id
_entity_poly.type
_entity_poly.pdbx_seq_one_letter_code
_entity_poly.pdbx_strand_id
1 'polypeptide(L)'
;MNSEQIRKFFADYQVVLKRVEQLEAAMRIKSDWDTWCAALRERAEFFRTEYAHMNALMRSVMPEFAKEEPALDDDAWNQLQISMMDFYRADTHDLALLMELAKILQKHYGHSNNLAAMTDVDLTLAYTNLEFSRILREPYGTRARDYYRKISVLSRNFGAIKEHSVHQAIVVAYANLVMSCCVLGSVTMEEAFGMWEEMKELQASDALAATRESEPDVGRLLDIFTDRFRTDAYALAKSFDRTIEAHTRFVPPELMSRIEQITAEYYEKLDKRRKALPTCSKLSPASVTSTARRAAARQMSAGRRFTLSSVRQSRRWSSSVKWTCAKLTLFPIT
;
A
#
# COMPACT_ATOMS: atom_id res chain seq x y z
N MET A 1 26.72 15.51 -6.32
CA MET A 1 25.63 15.87 -5.38
C MET A 1 25.84 15.06 -4.09
N ASN A 2 25.62 15.62 -2.91
CA ASN A 2 25.86 14.93 -1.63
C ASN A 2 24.57 14.58 -0.86
N SER A 3 24.70 13.83 0.23
CA SER A 3 23.57 13.39 1.08
C SER A 3 22.72 14.52 1.65
N GLU A 4 23.31 15.66 2.00
CA GLU A 4 22.57 16.81 2.51
C GLU A 4 21.69 17.43 1.42
N GLN A 5 22.22 17.57 0.21
CA GLN A 5 21.48 18.07 -0.95
C GLN A 5 20.31 17.13 -1.31
N ILE A 6 20.52 15.82 -1.26
CA ILE A 6 19.46 14.82 -1.47
C ILE A 6 18.35 14.99 -0.43
N ARG A 7 18.70 15.01 0.87
CA ARG A 7 17.72 15.19 1.95
C ARG A 7 16.92 16.47 1.78
N LYS A 8 17.60 17.57 1.48
CA LYS A 8 16.96 18.87 1.28
C LYS A 8 15.98 18.84 0.10
N PHE A 9 16.37 18.25 -1.03
CA PHE A 9 15.52 18.12 -2.19
C PHE A 9 14.19 17.44 -1.85
N PHE A 10 14.22 16.25 -1.23
CA PHE A 10 12.98 15.53 -0.88
C PHE A 10 12.15 16.26 0.18
N ALA A 11 12.79 16.90 1.16
CA ALA A 11 12.09 17.70 2.16
C ALA A 11 11.33 18.88 1.53
N ASP A 12 11.98 19.66 0.69
CA ASP A 12 11.37 20.79 -0.03
C ASP A 12 10.24 20.29 -0.95
N TYR A 13 10.50 19.24 -1.72
CA TYR A 13 9.55 18.68 -2.67
C TYR A 13 8.27 18.16 -1.98
N GLN A 14 8.41 17.51 -0.83
CA GLN A 14 7.28 17.00 -0.07
C GLN A 14 6.42 18.11 0.56
N VAL A 15 7.02 19.25 0.93
CA VAL A 15 6.25 20.43 1.39
C VAL A 15 5.34 20.92 0.26
N VAL A 16 5.86 21.00 -0.97
CA VAL A 16 5.05 21.43 -2.13
C VAL A 16 3.94 20.44 -2.43
N LEU A 17 4.22 19.13 -2.43
CA LEU A 17 3.19 18.11 -2.67
C LEU A 17 2.08 18.13 -1.62
N LYS A 18 2.40 18.28 -0.34
CA LYS A 18 1.39 18.43 0.72
C LYS A 18 0.52 19.65 0.51
N ARG A 19 1.10 20.74 0.00
CA ARG A 19 0.34 21.95 -0.31
C ARG A 19 -0.57 21.75 -1.52
N VAL A 20 -0.11 21.04 -2.55
CA VAL A 20 -0.96 20.61 -3.68
C VAL A 20 -2.15 19.82 -3.16
N GLU A 21 -1.94 18.82 -2.31
CA GLU A 21 -3.01 17.98 -1.76
C GLU A 21 -4.04 18.80 -0.96
N GLN A 22 -3.59 19.76 -0.14
CA GLN A 22 -4.49 20.65 0.59
C GLN A 22 -5.36 21.49 -0.34
N LEU A 23 -4.78 22.04 -1.40
CA LEU A 23 -5.51 22.83 -2.39
C LEU A 23 -6.52 21.97 -3.16
N GLU A 24 -6.16 20.73 -3.51
CA GLU A 24 -7.09 19.79 -4.12
C GLU A 24 -8.22 19.36 -3.17
N ALA A 25 -7.91 19.12 -1.90
CA ALA A 25 -8.90 18.76 -0.90
C ALA A 25 -9.92 19.90 -0.71
N ALA A 26 -9.47 21.16 -0.69
CA ALA A 26 -10.34 22.32 -0.61
C ALA A 26 -11.37 22.37 -1.76
N MET A 27 -10.97 21.99 -2.98
CA MET A 27 -11.86 21.92 -4.15
C MET A 27 -12.94 20.83 -4.06
N ARG A 28 -12.74 19.80 -3.21
CA ARG A 28 -13.66 18.67 -3.04
C ARG A 28 -14.65 18.88 -1.88
N ILE A 29 -14.43 19.87 -1.03
CA ILE A 29 -15.33 20.19 0.09
C ILE A 29 -16.51 21.01 -0.44
N LYS A 30 -17.73 20.58 -0.10
CA LYS A 30 -18.93 21.34 -0.43
C LYS A 30 -18.88 22.73 0.22
N SER A 31 -18.91 23.77 -0.59
CA SER A 31 -18.90 25.17 -0.18
C SER A 31 -19.83 26.01 -1.05
N ASP A 32 -20.07 27.26 -0.66
CA ASP A 32 -20.76 28.22 -1.51
C ASP A 32 -19.88 28.64 -2.71
N TRP A 33 -20.52 29.25 -3.71
CA TRP A 33 -19.88 29.59 -4.98
C TRP A 33 -18.67 30.52 -4.82
N ASP A 34 -18.75 31.49 -3.92
CA ASP A 34 -17.68 32.49 -3.75
C ASP A 34 -16.47 31.87 -3.05
N THR A 35 -16.71 31.06 -2.01
CA THR A 35 -15.66 30.28 -1.35
C THR A 35 -14.99 29.31 -2.33
N TRP A 36 -15.77 28.64 -3.18
CA TRP A 36 -15.23 27.73 -4.19
C TRP A 36 -14.40 28.49 -5.25
N CYS A 37 -14.88 29.64 -5.72
CA CYS A 37 -14.14 30.49 -6.66
C CYS A 37 -12.83 31.02 -6.06
N ALA A 38 -12.82 31.38 -4.77
CA ALA A 38 -11.61 31.82 -4.08
C ALA A 38 -10.57 30.70 -3.99
N ALA A 39 -10.99 29.49 -3.59
CA ALA A 39 -10.12 28.31 -3.55
C ALA A 39 -9.56 27.96 -4.95
N LEU A 40 -10.38 28.08 -6.00
CA LEU A 40 -9.93 27.86 -7.37
C LEU A 40 -8.87 28.87 -7.81
N ARG A 41 -9.02 30.15 -7.46
CA ARG A 41 -8.03 31.20 -7.77
C ARG A 41 -6.72 30.97 -7.03
N GLU A 42 -6.78 30.69 -5.74
CA GLU A 42 -5.60 30.35 -4.92
C GLU A 42 -4.86 29.14 -5.50
N ARG A 43 -5.60 28.09 -5.86
CA ARG A 43 -5.06 26.91 -6.53
C ARG A 43 -4.36 27.30 -7.84
N ALA A 44 -5.04 28.07 -8.70
CA ALA A 44 -4.49 28.47 -10.00
C ALA A 44 -3.24 29.34 -9.88
N GLU A 45 -3.20 30.25 -8.89
CA GLU A 45 -2.04 31.09 -8.60
C GLU A 45 -0.87 30.24 -8.09
N PHE A 46 -1.13 29.36 -7.12
CA PHE A 46 -0.13 28.44 -6.60
C PHE A 46 0.48 27.57 -7.71
N PHE A 47 -0.33 26.96 -8.58
CA PHE A 47 0.21 26.15 -9.68
C PHE A 47 1.00 26.98 -10.68
N ARG A 48 0.63 28.25 -10.92
CA ARG A 48 1.38 29.12 -11.84
C ARG A 48 2.79 29.39 -11.34
N THR A 49 2.97 29.62 -10.04
CA THR A 49 4.27 29.91 -9.42
C THR A 49 5.06 28.64 -9.12
N GLU A 50 4.43 27.67 -8.48
CA GLU A 50 5.09 26.45 -8.04
C GLU A 50 5.45 25.53 -9.19
N TYR A 51 4.73 25.54 -10.31
CA TYR A 51 5.15 24.77 -11.48
C TYR A 51 6.51 25.25 -12.02
N ALA A 52 6.76 26.56 -12.02
CA ALA A 52 8.06 27.10 -12.41
C ALA A 52 9.14 26.74 -11.37
N HIS A 53 8.84 26.86 -10.08
CA HIS A 53 9.76 26.52 -9.00
C HIS A 53 10.13 25.02 -8.99
N MET A 54 9.14 24.13 -9.06
CA MET A 54 9.33 22.69 -9.13
C MET A 54 10.09 22.26 -10.38
N ASN A 55 9.81 22.87 -11.53
CA ASN A 55 10.61 22.60 -12.73
C ASN A 55 12.06 23.04 -12.57
N ALA A 56 12.32 24.18 -11.92
CA ALA A 56 13.68 24.64 -11.65
C ALA A 56 14.40 23.70 -10.66
N LEU A 57 13.72 23.26 -9.60
CA LEU A 57 14.23 22.30 -8.63
C LEU A 57 14.52 20.94 -9.28
N MET A 58 13.60 20.44 -10.10
CA MET A 58 13.83 19.21 -10.87
C MET A 58 15.01 19.37 -11.82
N ARG A 59 15.11 20.49 -12.54
CA ARG A 59 16.25 20.77 -13.44
C ARG A 59 17.58 20.97 -12.71
N SER A 60 17.59 21.32 -11.42
CA SER A 60 18.85 21.45 -10.68
C SER A 60 19.38 20.11 -10.19
N VAL A 61 18.51 19.12 -9.98
CA VAL A 61 18.88 17.82 -9.40
C VAL A 61 18.90 16.71 -10.45
N MET A 62 17.93 16.68 -11.37
CA MET A 62 17.81 15.64 -12.39
C MET A 62 19.01 15.48 -13.33
N PRO A 63 19.77 16.53 -13.72
CA PRO A 63 20.91 16.35 -14.60
C PRO A 63 21.99 15.43 -14.03
N GLU A 64 22.22 15.46 -12.71
CA GLU A 64 23.18 14.54 -12.07
C GLU A 64 22.69 13.10 -12.15
N PHE A 65 21.40 12.92 -11.89
CA PHE A 65 20.72 11.63 -11.95
C PHE A 65 20.53 11.07 -13.36
N ALA A 66 20.48 11.94 -14.37
CA ALA A 66 20.32 11.57 -15.78
C ALA A 66 21.63 11.11 -16.43
N LYS A 67 22.78 11.26 -15.76
CA LYS A 67 24.06 10.72 -16.23
C LYS A 67 24.00 9.19 -16.26
N GLU A 68 24.72 8.59 -17.20
CA GLU A 68 24.89 7.12 -17.23
C GLU A 68 25.55 6.61 -15.95
N GLU A 69 26.53 7.37 -15.44
CA GLU A 69 27.19 7.15 -14.16
C GLU A 69 27.14 8.44 -13.33
N PRO A 70 26.15 8.60 -12.43
CA PRO A 70 26.08 9.73 -11.51
C PRO A 70 27.31 9.78 -10.60
N ALA A 71 27.91 10.97 -10.43
CA ALA A 71 29.05 11.17 -9.56
C ALA A 71 28.59 11.33 -8.09
N LEU A 72 28.13 10.22 -7.53
CA LEU A 72 27.70 10.08 -6.13
C LEU A 72 28.67 9.15 -5.41
N ASP A 73 29.05 9.53 -4.19
CA ASP A 73 29.75 8.63 -3.27
C ASP A 73 28.78 7.64 -2.62
N ASP A 74 29.32 6.66 -1.89
CA ASP A 74 28.51 5.60 -1.26
C ASP A 74 27.47 6.16 -0.27
N ASP A 75 27.81 7.23 0.45
CA ASP A 75 26.88 7.88 1.39
C ASP A 75 25.71 8.53 0.64
N ALA A 76 25.99 9.22 -0.47
CA ALA A 76 24.97 9.81 -1.32
C ALA A 76 24.08 8.75 -2.00
N TRP A 77 24.64 7.62 -2.43
CA TRP A 77 23.85 6.50 -2.96
C TRP A 77 22.91 5.92 -1.90
N ASN A 78 23.42 5.65 -0.71
CA ASN A 78 22.61 5.15 0.40
C ASN A 78 21.53 6.16 0.80
N GLN A 79 21.88 7.45 0.88
CA GLN A 79 20.90 8.49 1.19
C GLN A 79 19.84 8.63 0.09
N LEU A 80 20.18 8.43 -1.18
CA LEU A 80 19.21 8.42 -2.26
C LEU A 80 18.20 7.29 -2.10
N GLN A 81 18.67 6.08 -1.79
CA GLN A 81 17.79 4.94 -1.53
C GLN A 81 16.87 5.20 -0.33
N ILE A 82 17.43 5.68 0.79
CA ILE A 82 16.66 6.01 1.99
C ILE A 82 15.57 7.05 1.66
N SER A 83 15.96 8.12 0.97
CA SER A 83 15.03 9.22 0.65
C SER A 83 13.96 8.79 -0.35
N MET A 84 14.31 7.94 -1.34
CA MET A 84 13.32 7.33 -2.24
C MET A 84 12.34 6.48 -1.45
N MET A 85 12.81 5.67 -0.49
CA MET A 85 11.94 4.79 0.27
C MET A 85 11.07 5.54 1.29
N ASP A 86 11.56 6.62 1.87
CA ASP A 86 10.76 7.52 2.70
C ASP A 86 9.71 8.24 1.85
N PHE A 87 10.10 8.71 0.66
CA PHE A 87 9.19 9.34 -0.28
C PHE A 87 8.13 8.38 -0.81
N TYR A 88 8.53 7.14 -1.13
CA TYR A 88 7.63 6.05 -1.42
C TYR A 88 6.63 5.94 -0.28
N ARG A 89 7.07 5.74 0.97
CA ARG A 89 6.20 5.47 2.14
C ARG A 89 5.27 6.63 2.52
N ALA A 90 5.48 7.84 2.02
CA ALA A 90 4.65 8.98 2.36
C ALA A 90 3.22 8.87 1.80
N ASP A 91 2.29 9.56 2.45
CA ASP A 91 0.88 9.63 2.03
C ASP A 91 0.69 10.37 0.70
N THR A 92 1.65 11.22 0.32
CA THR A 92 1.65 12.04 -0.90
C THR A 92 2.99 11.87 -1.61
N HIS A 93 2.97 11.38 -2.84
CA HIS A 93 4.19 11.14 -3.63
C HIS A 93 3.96 11.31 -5.14
N ASP A 94 5.03 11.61 -5.85
CA ASP A 94 5.06 11.72 -7.32
C ASP A 94 5.55 10.38 -7.92
N LEU A 95 4.67 9.73 -8.68
CA LEU A 95 4.93 8.42 -9.29
C LEU A 95 6.01 8.48 -10.37
N ALA A 96 6.10 9.57 -11.14
CA ALA A 96 7.09 9.72 -12.19
C ALA A 96 8.48 9.89 -11.57
N LEU A 97 8.60 10.74 -10.54
CA LEU A 97 9.86 10.90 -9.80
C LEU A 97 10.30 9.57 -9.17
N LEU A 98 9.41 8.87 -8.47
CA LEU A 98 9.72 7.56 -7.88
C LEU A 98 10.21 6.55 -8.92
N MET A 99 9.55 6.47 -10.07
CA MET A 99 9.92 5.53 -11.13
C MET A 99 11.31 5.84 -11.70
N GLU A 100 11.63 7.10 -11.97
CA GLU A 100 12.94 7.48 -12.49
C GLU A 100 14.06 7.23 -11.46
N LEU A 101 13.83 7.58 -10.20
CA LEU A 101 14.78 7.28 -9.12
C LEU A 101 15.04 5.79 -8.97
N ALA A 102 14.00 4.96 -9.02
CA ALA A 102 14.13 3.52 -8.91
C ALA A 102 14.90 2.93 -10.09
N LYS A 103 14.74 3.45 -11.33
CA LYS A 103 15.54 3.02 -12.49
C LYS A 103 17.02 3.36 -12.32
N ILE A 104 17.34 4.52 -11.75
CA ILE A 104 18.73 4.92 -11.47
C ILE A 104 19.35 3.99 -10.43
N LEU A 105 18.64 3.77 -9.32
CA LEU A 105 19.08 2.86 -8.26
C LEU A 105 19.15 1.40 -8.74
N GLN A 106 18.30 0.98 -9.67
CA GLN A 106 18.37 -0.34 -10.31
C GLN A 106 19.67 -0.54 -11.09
N LYS A 107 20.13 0.48 -11.82
CA LYS A 107 21.43 0.42 -12.53
C LYS A 107 22.60 0.32 -11.56
N HIS A 108 22.55 1.11 -10.48
CA HIS A 108 23.59 1.13 -9.45
C HIS A 108 23.67 -0.19 -8.67
N TYR A 109 22.55 -0.63 -8.08
CA TYR A 109 22.50 -1.84 -7.26
C TYR A 109 22.38 -3.14 -8.07
N GLY A 110 22.13 -3.09 -9.38
CA GLY A 110 21.95 -4.28 -10.22
C GLY A 110 23.15 -5.24 -10.24
N HIS A 111 24.32 -4.76 -9.83
CA HIS A 111 25.56 -5.55 -9.68
C HIS A 111 25.95 -5.76 -8.21
N SER A 112 25.12 -5.29 -7.27
CA SER A 112 25.39 -5.37 -5.82
C SER A 112 24.81 -6.65 -5.20
N ASN A 113 25.46 -7.15 -4.15
CA ASN A 113 24.90 -8.20 -3.29
C ASN A 113 23.93 -7.65 -2.22
N ASN A 114 23.38 -6.44 -2.41
CA ASN A 114 22.48 -5.83 -1.43
C ASN A 114 21.03 -6.22 -1.72
N LEU A 115 20.58 -7.34 -1.13
CA LEU A 115 19.23 -7.88 -1.29
C LEU A 115 18.16 -6.88 -0.87
N ALA A 116 18.36 -6.16 0.24
CA ALA A 116 17.40 -5.18 0.75
C ALA A 116 17.20 -4.04 -0.25
N ALA A 117 18.30 -3.48 -0.76
CA ALA A 117 18.25 -2.38 -1.71
C ALA A 117 17.63 -2.77 -3.04
N MET A 118 17.98 -3.94 -3.57
CA MET A 118 17.36 -4.44 -4.78
C MET A 118 15.86 -4.72 -4.60
N THR A 119 15.46 -5.22 -3.42
CA THR A 119 14.04 -5.44 -3.10
C THR A 119 13.27 -4.12 -3.00
N ASP A 120 13.84 -3.08 -2.37
CA ASP A 120 13.25 -1.74 -2.28
C ASP A 120 13.05 -1.12 -3.68
N VAL A 121 14.04 -1.29 -4.57
CA VAL A 121 13.99 -0.84 -5.97
C VAL A 121 12.90 -1.58 -6.74
N ASP A 122 12.90 -2.92 -6.71
CA ASP A 122 11.90 -3.72 -7.40
C ASP A 122 10.49 -3.42 -6.88
N LEU A 123 10.33 -3.20 -5.57
CA LEU A 123 9.05 -2.86 -4.96
C LEU A 123 8.54 -1.50 -5.44
N THR A 124 9.43 -0.51 -5.54
CA THR A 124 9.09 0.83 -6.03
C THR A 124 8.72 0.80 -7.52
N LEU A 125 9.45 0.04 -8.33
CA LEU A 125 9.13 -0.15 -9.74
C LEU A 125 7.80 -0.91 -9.92
N ALA A 126 7.56 -1.96 -9.13
CA ALA A 126 6.30 -2.70 -9.17
C ALA A 126 5.11 -1.79 -8.85
N TYR A 127 5.21 -1.00 -7.79
CA TYR A 127 4.17 -0.07 -7.36
C TYR A 127 3.90 1.02 -8.40
N THR A 128 4.94 1.71 -8.88
CA THR A 128 4.77 2.81 -9.86
C THR A 128 4.18 2.30 -11.18
N ASN A 129 4.63 1.14 -11.67
CA ASN A 129 4.02 0.51 -12.85
C ASN A 129 2.56 0.10 -12.59
N LEU A 130 2.24 -0.41 -11.39
CA LEU A 130 0.86 -0.74 -11.03
C LEU A 130 -0.04 0.50 -11.09
N GLU A 131 0.39 1.62 -10.50
CA GLU A 131 -0.37 2.87 -10.54
C GLU A 131 -0.51 3.42 -11.96
N PHE A 132 0.56 3.43 -12.75
CA PHE A 132 0.48 3.88 -14.16
C PHE A 132 -0.45 3.02 -15.00
N SER A 133 -0.54 1.71 -14.73
CA SER A 133 -1.46 0.83 -15.46
C SER A 133 -2.94 1.18 -15.30
N ARG A 134 -3.30 1.95 -14.26
CA ARG A 134 -4.66 2.46 -14.04
C ARG A 134 -4.99 3.69 -14.89
N ILE A 135 -3.97 4.37 -15.41
CA ILE A 135 -4.10 5.67 -16.06
C ILE A 135 -3.76 5.57 -17.55
N LEU A 136 -2.70 4.81 -17.89
CA LEU A 136 -2.09 4.78 -19.21
C LEU A 136 -2.35 3.44 -19.91
N ARG A 137 -2.59 3.49 -21.24
CA ARG A 137 -2.80 2.31 -22.10
C ARG A 137 -1.48 1.73 -22.61
N GLU A 138 -0.60 1.42 -21.68
CA GLU A 138 0.73 0.86 -21.92
C GLU A 138 0.90 -0.44 -21.11
N PRO A 139 1.90 -1.29 -21.40
CA PRO A 139 2.08 -2.58 -20.72
C PRO A 139 2.62 -2.45 -19.28
N TYR A 140 2.28 -1.37 -18.58
CA TYR A 140 2.66 -1.12 -17.19
C TYR A 140 2.14 -2.22 -16.25
N GLY A 141 0.94 -2.77 -16.50
CA GLY A 141 0.40 -3.86 -15.67
C GLY A 141 1.26 -5.13 -15.72
N THR A 142 1.72 -5.51 -16.91
CA THR A 142 2.66 -6.62 -17.10
C THR A 142 4.00 -6.36 -16.41
N ARG A 143 4.57 -5.15 -16.56
CA ARG A 143 5.82 -4.78 -15.88
C ARG A 143 5.67 -4.83 -14.34
N ALA A 144 4.54 -4.35 -13.81
CA ALA A 144 4.24 -4.40 -12.38
C ALA A 144 4.22 -5.83 -11.86
N ARG A 145 3.52 -6.73 -12.57
CA ARG A 145 3.49 -8.17 -12.27
C ARG A 145 4.89 -8.74 -12.21
N ASP A 146 5.71 -8.47 -13.23
CA ASP A 146 7.04 -9.09 -13.34
C ASP A 146 7.96 -8.65 -12.18
N TYR A 147 7.92 -7.38 -11.75
CA TYR A 147 8.64 -6.93 -10.57
C TYR A 147 8.11 -7.53 -9.27
N TYR A 148 6.79 -7.58 -9.07
CA TYR A 148 6.25 -8.24 -7.88
C TYR A 148 6.58 -9.74 -7.85
N ARG A 149 6.62 -10.42 -8.99
CA ARG A 149 7.03 -11.84 -9.07
C ARG A 149 8.49 -12.04 -8.70
N LYS A 150 9.39 -11.14 -9.09
CA LYS A 150 10.80 -11.18 -8.64
C LYS A 150 10.91 -11.19 -7.12
N ILE A 151 10.12 -10.33 -6.47
CA ILE A 151 10.08 -10.24 -5.00
C ILE A 151 9.42 -11.48 -4.40
N SER A 152 8.29 -11.95 -4.95
CA SER A 152 7.52 -13.05 -4.37
C SER A 152 8.31 -14.36 -4.30
N VAL A 153 9.18 -14.63 -5.29
CA VAL A 153 10.04 -15.83 -5.34
C VAL A 153 11.02 -15.90 -4.14
N LEU A 154 11.34 -14.77 -3.51
CA LEU A 154 12.18 -14.74 -2.31
C LEU A 154 11.55 -15.49 -1.12
N SER A 155 10.23 -15.75 -1.13
CA SER A 155 9.55 -16.54 -0.09
C SER A 155 10.10 -17.96 0.06
N ARG A 156 10.71 -18.53 -0.99
CA ARG A 156 11.33 -19.87 -0.93
C ARG A 156 12.47 -19.95 0.09
N ASN A 157 13.12 -18.82 0.36
CA ASN A 157 14.22 -18.70 1.30
C ASN A 157 13.85 -17.82 2.50
N PHE A 158 12.55 -17.67 2.81
CA PHE A 158 12.04 -16.72 3.80
C PHE A 158 12.80 -16.79 5.13
N GLY A 159 12.97 -17.98 5.71
CA GLY A 159 13.67 -18.13 7.00
C GLY A 159 15.18 -17.87 6.98
N ALA A 160 15.80 -17.77 5.80
CA ALA A 160 17.23 -17.46 5.65
C ALA A 160 17.51 -15.97 5.45
N ILE A 161 16.48 -15.18 5.11
CA ILE A 161 16.58 -13.73 4.91
C ILE A 161 16.67 -13.06 6.29
N LYS A 162 17.58 -12.09 6.42
CA LYS A 162 17.81 -11.40 7.70
C LYS A 162 17.13 -10.04 7.73
N GLU A 163 16.87 -9.48 6.56
CA GLU A 163 16.37 -8.13 6.39
C GLU A 163 14.85 -8.08 6.51
N HIS A 164 14.36 -7.51 7.62
CA HIS A 164 12.93 -7.40 7.91
C HIS A 164 12.14 -6.67 6.80
N SER A 165 12.77 -5.70 6.12
CA SER A 165 12.15 -4.99 4.99
C SER A 165 11.85 -5.92 3.81
N VAL A 166 12.68 -6.94 3.59
CA VAL A 166 12.49 -7.94 2.53
C VAL A 166 11.32 -8.86 2.88
N HIS A 167 11.20 -9.29 4.14
CA HIS A 167 10.03 -10.06 4.59
C HIS A 167 8.72 -9.29 4.37
N GLN A 168 8.70 -8.00 4.69
CA GLN A 168 7.55 -7.15 4.42
C GLN A 168 7.24 -7.04 2.92
N ALA A 169 8.27 -6.82 2.10
CA ALA A 169 8.12 -6.69 0.65
C ALA A 169 7.56 -7.96 0.00
N ILE A 170 7.97 -9.15 0.48
CA ILE A 170 7.42 -10.44 0.03
C ILE A 170 5.90 -10.48 0.21
N VAL A 171 5.42 -10.17 1.42
CA VAL A 171 3.97 -10.19 1.71
C VAL A 171 3.23 -9.13 0.88
N VAL A 172 3.80 -7.93 0.71
CA VAL A 172 3.23 -6.86 -0.13
C VAL A 172 3.15 -7.28 -1.60
N ALA A 173 4.17 -7.98 -2.11
CA ALA A 173 4.22 -8.44 -3.47
C ALA A 173 3.12 -9.47 -3.75
N TYR A 174 2.97 -10.49 -2.90
CA TYR A 174 1.87 -11.44 -3.01
C TYR A 174 0.51 -10.73 -2.98
N ALA A 175 0.33 -9.80 -2.05
CA ALA A 175 -0.94 -9.10 -1.92
C ALA A 175 -1.29 -8.28 -3.16
N ASN A 176 -0.34 -7.57 -3.76
CA ASN A 176 -0.58 -6.81 -4.99
C ASN A 176 -0.71 -7.69 -6.23
N LEU A 177 -0.03 -8.85 -6.31
CA LEU A 177 -0.22 -9.80 -7.40
C LEU A 177 -1.64 -10.36 -7.39
N VAL A 178 -2.08 -10.83 -6.23
CA VAL A 178 -3.35 -11.53 -6.05
C VAL A 178 -4.54 -10.58 -6.12
N MET A 179 -4.43 -9.37 -5.57
CA MET A 179 -5.53 -8.41 -5.53
C MET A 179 -5.47 -7.46 -6.73
N SER A 180 -4.43 -6.64 -6.79
CA SER A 180 -4.37 -5.50 -7.71
C SER A 180 -4.10 -5.93 -9.15
N CYS A 181 -3.09 -6.77 -9.37
CA CYS A 181 -2.72 -7.22 -10.71
C CYS A 181 -3.79 -8.15 -11.31
N CYS A 182 -4.46 -8.93 -10.45
CA CYS A 182 -5.62 -9.73 -10.85
C CYS A 182 -6.76 -8.84 -11.37
N VAL A 183 -7.22 -7.86 -10.57
CA VAL A 183 -8.28 -6.91 -11.00
C VAL A 183 -7.93 -6.21 -12.31
N LEU A 184 -6.69 -5.76 -12.43
CA LEU A 184 -6.22 -5.02 -13.60
C LEU A 184 -5.93 -5.94 -14.80
N GLY A 185 -6.15 -7.26 -14.66
CA GLY A 185 -6.10 -8.23 -15.75
C GLY A 185 -4.68 -8.61 -16.20
N SER A 186 -3.67 -8.31 -15.38
CA SER A 186 -2.27 -8.69 -15.65
C SER A 186 -1.90 -10.04 -15.03
N VAL A 187 -2.70 -10.53 -14.08
CA VAL A 187 -2.61 -11.84 -13.44
C VAL A 187 -3.99 -12.51 -13.59
N THR A 188 -4.04 -13.80 -13.90
CA THR A 188 -5.32 -14.52 -13.98
C THR A 188 -5.84 -14.90 -12.59
N MET A 189 -7.13 -15.22 -12.48
CA MET A 189 -7.68 -15.67 -11.20
C MET A 189 -7.08 -16.99 -10.73
N GLU A 190 -6.69 -17.87 -11.65
CA GLU A 190 -6.01 -19.13 -11.36
C GLU A 190 -4.60 -18.89 -10.79
N GLU A 191 -3.82 -18.02 -11.42
CA GLU A 191 -2.51 -17.61 -10.89
C GLU A 191 -2.64 -16.95 -9.51
N ALA A 192 -3.64 -16.08 -9.33
CA ALA A 192 -3.93 -15.41 -8.06
C ALA A 192 -4.31 -16.42 -6.97
N PHE A 193 -5.10 -17.45 -7.31
CA PHE A 193 -5.47 -18.51 -6.39
C PHE A 193 -4.25 -19.35 -5.97
N GLY A 194 -3.43 -19.78 -6.92
CA GLY A 194 -2.20 -20.52 -6.62
C GLY A 194 -1.25 -19.74 -5.71
N MET A 195 -1.07 -18.44 -5.96
CA MET A 195 -0.30 -17.55 -5.09
C MET A 195 -0.88 -17.41 -3.68
N TRP A 196 -2.20 -17.42 -3.54
CA TRP A 196 -2.84 -17.43 -2.22
C TRP A 196 -2.60 -18.75 -1.48
N GLU A 197 -2.56 -19.88 -2.18
CA GLU A 197 -2.18 -21.17 -1.59
C GLU A 197 -0.71 -21.19 -1.13
N GLU A 198 0.22 -20.71 -1.96
CA GLU A 198 1.64 -20.54 -1.61
C GLU A 198 1.81 -19.73 -0.30
N MET A 199 1.03 -18.66 -0.15
CA MET A 199 1.04 -17.89 1.09
C MET A 199 0.48 -18.63 2.30
N LYS A 200 -0.53 -19.48 2.13
CA LYS A 200 -1.04 -20.30 3.24
C LYS A 200 0.01 -21.32 3.68
N GLU A 201 0.78 -21.86 2.74
CA GLU A 201 1.91 -22.73 3.06
C GLU A 201 2.97 -21.94 3.86
N LEU A 202 3.31 -20.72 3.42
CA LEU A 202 4.19 -19.84 4.19
C LEU A 202 3.62 -19.53 5.58
N GLN A 203 2.31 -19.27 5.68
CA GLN A 203 1.62 -19.01 6.94
C GLN A 203 1.74 -20.18 7.93
N ALA A 204 1.75 -21.41 7.42
CA ALA A 204 1.89 -22.64 8.19
C ALA A 204 3.35 -23.08 8.41
N SER A 205 4.33 -22.37 7.85
CA SER A 205 5.74 -22.77 7.90
C SER A 205 6.43 -22.43 9.22
N ASP A 206 7.41 -23.24 9.61
CA ASP A 206 8.28 -22.97 10.76
C ASP A 206 9.10 -21.68 10.57
N ALA A 207 9.44 -21.35 9.31
CA ALA A 207 10.16 -20.13 8.98
C ALA A 207 9.38 -18.89 9.43
N LEU A 208 8.09 -18.80 9.09
CA LEU A 208 7.27 -17.69 9.56
C LEU A 208 7.02 -17.76 11.07
N ALA A 209 6.85 -18.97 11.64
CA ALA A 209 6.66 -19.13 13.08
C ALA A 209 7.84 -18.50 13.87
N ALA A 210 9.07 -18.75 13.44
CA ALA A 210 10.27 -18.12 14.02
C ALA A 210 10.28 -16.59 13.81
N THR A 211 9.97 -16.13 12.59
CA THR A 211 9.91 -14.68 12.27
C THR A 211 8.83 -13.95 13.06
N ARG A 212 7.74 -14.59 13.49
CA ARG A 212 6.67 -13.93 14.27
C ARG A 212 7.13 -13.43 15.64
N GLU A 213 8.17 -14.03 16.21
CA GLU A 213 8.75 -13.59 17.48
C GLU A 213 9.54 -12.28 17.30
N SER A 214 10.33 -12.17 16.23
CA SER A 214 11.17 -10.99 15.94
C SER A 214 10.43 -9.89 15.18
N GLU A 215 9.46 -10.25 14.34
CA GLU A 215 8.75 -9.37 13.39
C GLU A 215 7.23 -9.62 13.43
N PRO A 216 6.55 -9.32 14.54
CA PRO A 216 5.12 -9.63 14.72
C PRO A 216 4.21 -8.93 13.69
N ASP A 217 4.66 -7.81 13.12
CA ASP A 217 3.93 -7.05 12.11
C ASP A 217 3.89 -7.76 10.75
N VAL A 218 4.94 -8.52 10.38
CA VAL A 218 4.97 -9.31 9.13
C VAL A 218 3.98 -10.46 9.19
N GLY A 219 4.00 -11.22 10.29
CA GLY A 219 3.05 -12.31 10.50
C GLY A 219 1.61 -11.80 10.50
N ARG A 220 1.36 -10.67 11.17
CA ARG A 220 0.03 -10.04 11.18
C ARG A 220 -0.40 -9.59 9.79
N LEU A 221 0.51 -9.03 9.00
CA LEU A 221 0.21 -8.60 7.63
C LEU A 221 -0.20 -9.79 6.76
N LEU A 222 0.53 -10.91 6.86
CA LEU A 222 0.19 -12.14 6.14
C LEU A 222 -1.18 -12.69 6.57
N ASP A 223 -1.50 -12.64 7.87
CA ASP A 223 -2.80 -13.06 8.40
C ASP A 223 -3.95 -12.24 7.81
N ILE A 224 -3.80 -10.90 7.78
CA ILE A 224 -4.81 -10.02 7.18
C ILE A 224 -5.01 -10.38 5.72
N PHE A 225 -3.94 -10.56 4.97
CA PHE A 225 -4.05 -10.77 3.52
C PHE A 225 -4.62 -12.16 3.18
N THR A 226 -4.16 -13.22 3.85
CA THR A 226 -4.71 -14.57 3.69
C THR A 226 -6.20 -14.63 4.03
N ASP A 227 -6.64 -13.94 5.10
CA ASP A 227 -8.06 -13.83 5.45
C ASP A 227 -8.84 -12.99 4.44
N ARG A 228 -8.26 -11.89 3.95
CA ARG A 228 -8.93 -10.99 3.02
C ARG A 228 -9.18 -11.62 1.65
N PHE A 229 -8.28 -12.47 1.16
CA PHE A 229 -8.57 -13.21 -0.07
C PHE A 229 -9.84 -14.05 0.08
N ARG A 230 -10.12 -14.64 1.25
CA ARG A 230 -11.35 -15.43 1.48
C ARG A 230 -12.63 -14.61 1.33
N THR A 231 -12.58 -13.30 1.56
CA THR A 231 -13.73 -12.39 1.36
C THR A 231 -13.75 -11.79 -0.04
N ASP A 232 -12.60 -11.31 -0.51
CA ASP A 232 -12.54 -10.45 -1.69
C ASP A 232 -12.41 -11.27 -2.98
N ALA A 233 -11.81 -12.47 -2.95
CA ALA A 233 -11.64 -13.33 -4.12
C ALA A 233 -12.98 -13.70 -4.77
N TYR A 234 -14.04 -13.89 -3.97
CA TYR A 234 -15.37 -14.13 -4.50
C TYR A 234 -15.93 -12.93 -5.26
N ALA A 235 -15.78 -11.72 -4.70
CA ALA A 235 -16.20 -10.49 -5.36
C ALA A 235 -15.43 -10.28 -6.67
N LEU A 236 -14.12 -10.53 -6.65
CA LEU A 236 -13.24 -10.47 -7.81
C LEU A 236 -13.68 -11.46 -8.90
N ALA A 237 -13.79 -12.73 -8.56
CA ALA A 237 -14.17 -13.79 -9.49
C ALA A 237 -15.58 -13.61 -10.07
N LYS A 238 -16.49 -12.98 -9.33
CA LYS A 238 -17.83 -12.64 -9.82
C LYS A 238 -17.86 -11.43 -10.76
N SER A 239 -16.93 -10.48 -10.58
CA SER A 239 -16.81 -9.29 -11.45
C SER A 239 -16.24 -9.60 -12.84
N PHE A 240 -15.75 -10.82 -13.01
CA PHE A 240 -15.01 -11.32 -14.15
C PHE A 240 -15.94 -12.03 -15.16
N ASP A 241 -15.60 -11.95 -16.45
CA ASP A 241 -16.41 -12.52 -17.51
C ASP A 241 -16.22 -14.04 -17.56
N ARG A 242 -17.30 -14.78 -17.32
CA ARG A 242 -17.31 -16.24 -17.26
C ARG A 242 -17.50 -16.90 -18.64
N THR A 243 -17.62 -16.11 -19.70
CA THR A 243 -18.06 -16.60 -21.01
C THR A 243 -16.97 -16.64 -22.06
N ILE A 244 -15.80 -16.02 -21.80
CA ILE A 244 -14.72 -15.89 -22.79
C ILE A 244 -13.41 -16.42 -22.21
N GLU A 245 -13.07 -17.67 -22.52
CA GLU A 245 -11.85 -18.36 -22.06
C GLU A 245 -10.55 -17.64 -22.45
N ALA A 246 -10.54 -16.89 -23.55
CA ALA A 246 -9.37 -16.15 -24.03
C ALA A 246 -9.04 -14.88 -23.23
N HIS A 247 -9.83 -14.52 -22.21
CA HIS A 247 -9.59 -13.32 -21.40
C HIS A 247 -8.81 -13.66 -20.13
N THR A 248 -7.85 -12.81 -19.75
CA THR A 248 -7.17 -12.87 -18.43
C THR A 248 -8.11 -12.76 -17.22
N ARG A 249 -9.38 -12.38 -17.46
CA ARG A 249 -10.45 -12.30 -16.47
C ARG A 249 -11.44 -13.46 -16.60
N PHE A 250 -11.07 -14.54 -17.27
CA PHE A 250 -11.84 -15.77 -17.21
C PHE A 250 -11.62 -16.45 -15.86
N VAL A 251 -12.67 -17.06 -15.32
CA VAL A 251 -12.60 -17.89 -14.11
C VAL A 251 -13.17 -19.26 -14.43
N PRO A 252 -12.36 -20.33 -14.39
CA PRO A 252 -12.84 -21.69 -14.59
C PRO A 252 -13.98 -22.04 -13.60
N PRO A 253 -15.04 -22.74 -14.03
CA PRO A 253 -16.17 -23.09 -13.17
C PRO A 253 -15.77 -23.82 -11.88
N GLU A 254 -14.80 -24.72 -11.96
CA GLU A 254 -14.28 -25.49 -10.84
C GLU A 254 -13.59 -24.57 -9.81
N LEU A 255 -12.79 -23.61 -10.31
CA LEU A 255 -12.15 -22.61 -9.48
C LEU A 255 -13.18 -21.68 -8.82
N MET A 256 -14.21 -21.26 -9.57
CA MET A 256 -15.30 -20.45 -9.03
C MET A 256 -16.02 -21.18 -7.89
N SER A 257 -16.35 -22.46 -8.07
CA SER A 257 -16.97 -23.28 -7.03
C SER A 257 -16.08 -23.41 -5.79
N ARG A 258 -14.76 -23.55 -5.98
CA ARG A 258 -13.80 -23.60 -4.88
C ARG A 258 -13.74 -22.28 -4.10
N ILE A 259 -13.73 -21.15 -4.79
CA ILE A 259 -13.75 -19.81 -4.18
C ILE A 259 -15.06 -19.62 -3.39
N GLU A 260 -16.20 -20.00 -3.96
CA GLU A 260 -17.50 -19.95 -3.28
C GLU A 260 -17.52 -20.74 -1.97
N GLN A 261 -16.97 -21.96 -1.98
CA GLN A 261 -16.86 -22.79 -0.79
C GLN A 261 -15.99 -22.10 0.28
N ILE A 262 -14.80 -21.61 -0.09
CA ILE A 262 -13.87 -20.95 0.84
C ILE A 262 -14.53 -19.71 1.49
N THR A 263 -15.24 -18.91 0.69
CA THR A 263 -15.95 -17.73 1.18
C THR A 263 -17.09 -18.12 2.11
N ALA A 264 -17.86 -19.16 1.80
CA ALA A 264 -18.93 -19.65 2.66
C ALA A 264 -18.40 -20.15 4.01
N GLU A 265 -17.33 -20.97 4.02
CA GLU A 265 -16.67 -21.46 5.22
C GLU A 265 -16.17 -20.32 6.12
N TYR A 266 -15.63 -19.26 5.51
CA TYR A 266 -15.19 -18.06 6.23
C TYR A 266 -16.36 -17.35 6.94
N TYR A 267 -17.47 -17.09 6.24
CA TYR A 267 -18.64 -16.43 6.84
C TYR A 267 -19.32 -17.29 7.90
N GLU A 268 -19.37 -18.61 7.73
CA GLU A 268 -19.90 -19.53 8.76
C GLU A 268 -19.06 -19.45 10.05
N LYS A 269 -17.73 -19.42 9.93
CA LYS A 269 -16.82 -19.26 11.07
C LYS A 269 -17.02 -17.93 11.78
N LEU A 270 -17.22 -16.84 11.03
CA LEU A 270 -17.53 -15.52 11.60
C LEU A 270 -18.86 -15.50 12.34
N ASP A 271 -19.90 -16.12 11.78
CA ASP A 271 -21.22 -16.19 12.41
C ASP A 271 -21.19 -17.01 13.70
N LYS A 272 -20.47 -18.15 13.71
CA LYS A 272 -20.23 -18.95 14.93
C LYS A 272 -19.52 -18.13 16.01
N ARG A 273 -18.46 -17.38 15.66
CA ARG A 273 -17.76 -16.47 16.59
C ARG A 273 -18.67 -15.38 17.12
N ARG A 274 -19.52 -14.79 16.27
CA ARG A 274 -20.50 -13.77 16.66
C ARG A 274 -21.53 -14.32 17.64
N LYS A 275 -22.04 -15.53 17.40
CA LYS A 275 -23.00 -16.21 18.28
C LYS A 275 -22.39 -16.67 19.62
N ALA A 276 -21.08 -16.92 19.66
CA ALA A 276 -20.35 -17.29 20.87
C ALA A 276 -19.97 -16.08 21.76
N LEU A 277 -20.05 -14.85 21.25
CA LEU A 277 -19.87 -13.66 22.08
C LEU A 277 -21.07 -13.54 23.04
N PRO A 278 -20.85 -13.38 24.36
CA PRO A 278 -21.95 -13.23 25.29
C PRO A 278 -22.78 -12.02 24.89
N THR A 279 -24.07 -12.23 24.67
CA THR A 279 -25.03 -11.13 24.54
C THR A 279 -24.88 -10.23 25.77
N CYS A 280 -24.60 -8.95 25.56
CA CYS A 280 -24.58 -7.95 26.62
C CYS A 280 -26.01 -7.74 27.13
N SER A 281 -26.52 -8.70 27.91
CA SER A 281 -27.87 -8.69 28.49
C SER A 281 -27.86 -8.90 30.00
N LYS A 282 -26.69 -8.73 30.66
CA LYS A 282 -26.57 -8.74 32.13
C LYS A 282 -25.55 -7.73 32.67
N LEU A 283 -25.69 -6.46 32.31
CA LEU A 283 -25.18 -5.37 33.15
C LEU A 283 -26.38 -4.66 33.76
N SER A 284 -26.60 -4.89 35.06
CA SER A 284 -27.56 -4.13 35.86
C SER A 284 -27.23 -2.64 35.77
N PRO A 285 -28.21 -1.73 35.64
CA PRO A 285 -27.98 -0.28 35.48
C PRO A 285 -27.25 0.39 36.65
N ALA A 286 -27.06 -0.31 37.78
CA ALA A 286 -26.59 0.29 39.03
C ALA A 286 -25.05 0.40 39.18
N SER A 287 -24.23 -0.27 38.35
CA SER A 287 -22.76 -0.28 38.55
C SER A 287 -21.96 0.60 37.58
N VAL A 288 -22.59 1.27 36.62
CA VAL A 288 -21.88 2.02 35.54
C VAL A 288 -21.81 3.54 35.79
N THR A 289 -22.46 4.08 36.81
CA THR A 289 -22.67 5.53 36.90
C THR A 289 -21.58 6.36 37.59
N SER A 290 -20.58 5.77 38.27
CA SER A 290 -19.53 6.57 38.94
C SER A 290 -18.22 6.67 38.15
N THR A 291 -17.76 5.59 37.53
CA THR A 291 -16.46 5.55 36.82
C THR A 291 -16.55 6.20 35.43
N ALA A 292 -17.68 6.02 34.72
CA ALA A 292 -17.89 6.60 33.39
C ALA A 292 -18.07 8.13 33.44
N ARG A 293 -18.70 8.68 34.49
CA ARG A 293 -18.86 10.14 34.66
C ARG A 293 -17.53 10.84 34.98
N ARG A 294 -16.64 10.22 35.76
CA ARG A 294 -15.28 10.79 36.01
C ARG A 294 -14.39 10.76 34.77
N ALA A 295 -14.54 9.75 33.90
CA ALA A 295 -13.81 9.69 32.63
C ALA A 295 -14.34 10.69 31.59
N ALA A 296 -15.67 10.88 31.51
CA ALA A 296 -16.28 11.86 30.60
C ALA A 296 -15.99 13.31 31.00
N ALA A 297 -15.98 13.64 32.30
CA ALA A 297 -15.67 14.99 32.78
C ALA A 297 -14.21 15.43 32.50
N ARG A 298 -13.27 14.48 32.39
CA ARG A 298 -11.87 14.78 32.00
C ARG A 298 -11.66 14.91 30.49
N GLN A 299 -12.59 14.46 29.66
CA GLN A 299 -12.49 14.57 28.20
C GLN A 299 -13.31 15.72 27.60
N MET A 300 -14.31 16.25 28.32
CA MET A 300 -15.10 17.41 27.87
C MET A 300 -14.33 18.75 27.91
N SER A 301 -13.13 18.82 28.50
CA SER A 301 -12.24 19.98 28.42
C SER A 301 -11.39 20.05 27.14
N ALA A 302 -11.42 19.01 26.29
CA ALA A 302 -10.72 18.99 25.00
C ALA A 302 -11.74 18.79 23.86
N GLY A 303 -12.40 19.87 23.46
CA GLY A 303 -13.51 19.85 22.51
C GLY A 303 -13.15 19.29 21.13
N ARG A 304 -13.79 18.18 20.73
CA ARG A 304 -14.09 17.84 19.32
C ARG A 304 -15.46 17.16 19.24
N ARG A 305 -16.39 17.78 18.52
CA ARG A 305 -17.70 17.20 18.15
C ARG A 305 -17.47 16.05 17.17
N PHE A 306 -18.12 14.92 17.41
CA PHE A 306 -18.16 13.77 16.51
C PHE A 306 -19.48 13.75 15.74
N THR A 307 -19.41 13.66 14.42
CA THR A 307 -20.50 13.14 13.57
C THR A 307 -20.15 11.70 13.16
N LEU A 308 -21.17 10.84 13.20
CA LEU A 308 -21.11 9.40 12.92
C LEU A 308 -21.13 9.15 11.41
N SER A 309 -20.12 8.48 10.87
CA SER A 309 -20.26 7.65 9.68
C SER A 309 -19.30 6.45 9.72
N SER A 310 -19.75 5.37 9.10
CA SER A 310 -19.34 3.97 9.26
C SER A 310 -17.96 3.64 8.68
N VAL A 311 -16.87 4.08 9.30
CA VAL A 311 -15.48 3.64 8.96
C VAL A 311 -14.60 3.50 10.21
N ARG A 312 -15.05 2.75 11.22
CA ARG A 312 -14.28 2.57 12.47
C ARG A 312 -14.13 1.11 12.87
N GLN A 313 -13.32 0.39 12.10
CA GLN A 313 -12.56 -0.76 12.60
C GLN A 313 -11.05 -0.68 12.26
N SER A 314 -10.55 0.46 11.79
CA SER A 314 -9.14 0.62 11.36
C SER A 314 -8.24 1.43 12.33
N ARG A 315 -8.63 1.66 13.59
CA ARG A 315 -7.89 2.61 14.47
C ARG A 315 -7.04 2.03 15.59
N ARG A 316 -6.60 0.76 15.51
CA ARG A 316 -5.51 0.23 16.35
C ARG A 316 -4.50 -0.55 15.52
N TRP A 317 -3.67 0.17 14.78
CA TRP A 317 -2.51 -0.40 14.08
C TRP A 317 -1.27 0.37 14.52
N SER A 318 -0.15 -0.35 14.72
CA SER A 318 1.18 0.25 14.87
C SER A 318 1.48 1.09 13.63
N SER A 319 2.38 2.07 13.73
CA SER A 319 2.82 2.87 12.59
C SER A 319 3.18 1.97 11.40
N SER A 320 4.00 0.93 11.59
CA SER A 320 4.37 -0.05 10.55
C SER A 320 3.19 -0.68 9.81
N VAL A 321 2.12 -1.11 10.50
CA VAL A 321 1.01 -1.81 9.84
C VAL A 321 0.00 -0.85 9.18
N LYS A 322 -0.03 0.43 9.57
CA LYS A 322 -0.83 1.44 8.84
C LYS A 322 -0.32 1.67 7.42
N TRP A 323 1.00 1.65 7.23
CA TRP A 323 1.63 1.93 5.93
C TRP A 323 1.39 0.83 4.91
N THR A 324 1.46 -0.43 5.34
CA THR A 324 1.27 -1.55 4.42
C THR A 324 -0.16 -1.64 3.90
N CYS A 325 -1.15 -1.37 4.76
CA CYS A 325 -2.56 -1.28 4.34
C CYS A 325 -2.85 -0.13 3.37
N ALA A 326 -2.09 0.96 3.38
CA ALA A 326 -2.30 2.11 2.48
C ALA A 326 -1.81 1.84 1.04
N LYS A 327 -0.87 0.90 0.85
CA LYS A 327 -0.30 0.52 -0.46
C LYS A 327 -0.74 -0.83 -0.99
N LEU A 328 -1.46 -1.58 -0.18
CA LEU A 328 -2.45 -2.48 -0.71
C LEU A 328 -3.47 -1.59 -1.43
N THR A 329 -3.38 -1.49 -2.76
CA THR A 329 -4.36 -0.74 -3.54
C THR A 329 -5.64 -1.54 -3.58
N LEU A 330 -6.44 -1.33 -2.56
CA LEU A 330 -7.64 -2.09 -2.31
C LEU A 330 -8.81 -1.30 -2.85
N PHE A 331 -9.51 -1.88 -3.82
CA PHE A 331 -10.75 -1.30 -4.33
C PHE A 331 -11.77 -1.22 -3.18
N PRO A 332 -12.40 -0.06 -2.94
CA PRO A 332 -13.59 -0.01 -2.13
C PRO A 332 -14.68 -0.80 -2.87
N ILE A 333 -15.13 -1.91 -2.28
CA ILE A 333 -16.35 -2.59 -2.71
C ILE A 333 -17.50 -1.67 -2.32
N THR A 334 -18.17 -1.10 -3.31
CA THR A 334 -19.39 -0.28 -3.17
C THR A 334 -20.57 -1.08 -2.68
#